data_AF-A0A3E0M7W8-F1
#
_entry.id   AF-A0A3E0M7W8-F1
#
_cell.length_a   1.000
_cell.length_b   1.000
_cell.length_c   1.000
_cell.angle_alpha   90.00
_cell.angle_beta   90.00
_cell.angle_gamma   90.00
#
_symmetry.space_group_name_H-M   'P 1'
#
loop_
_entity.id
_entity.type
_entity.pdbx_description
1 polymer ?
#
loop_
_entity_poly.entity_id
_entity_poly.type
_entity_poly.pdbx_seq_one_letter_code
_entity_poly.pdbx_strand_id
1 'polypeptide(L)' 'MNHADLRKANLSGVNLREADLIDVFFARANLTSADLSNANLTGAELMSANLMGVNFCGAIVPDGWINN' A
#
# COMPACT_ATOMS: atom_id res chain seq x y z
N MET A 1 5.42 9.92 -0.95
CA MET A 1 4.19 10.68 -1.24
C MET A 1 3.37 10.76 0.04
N ASN A 2 3.88 11.43 1.07
CA ASN A 2 3.26 11.34 2.39
C ASN A 2 1.91 12.08 2.39
N HIS A 3 0.91 11.51 3.06
CA HIS A 3 -0.45 12.08 3.18
C HIS A 3 -1.23 12.21 1.84
N ALA A 4 -0.84 11.47 0.80
CA ALA A 4 -1.57 11.49 -0.46
C ALA A 4 -2.95 10.82 -0.35
N ASP A 5 -3.95 11.34 -1.07
CA ASP A 5 -5.25 10.70 -1.23
C ASP A 5 -5.28 9.92 -2.55
N LEU A 6 -5.19 8.60 -2.46
CA LEU A 6 -5.22 7.65 -3.57
C LEU A 6 -6.43 6.71 -3.47
N ARG A 7 -7.49 7.13 -2.78
CA ARG A 7 -8.70 6.32 -2.63
C ARG A 7 -9.30 6.00 -3.99
N LYS A 8 -9.64 4.72 -4.21
CA LYS A 8 -10.17 4.20 -5.48
C LYS A 8 -9.23 4.35 -6.70
N ALA A 9 -7.97 4.74 -6.50
CA ALA A 9 -7.01 4.84 -7.60
C ALA A 9 -6.73 3.45 -8.21
N ASN A 10 -6.46 3.42 -9.52
CA ASN A 10 -5.94 2.23 -10.19
C ASN A 10 -4.41 2.29 -10.21
N LEU A 11 -3.79 1.49 -9.36
CA LEU A 11 -2.34 1.37 -9.17
C LEU A 11 -1.87 -0.07 -9.49
N SER A 12 -2.60 -0.77 -10.36
CA SER A 12 -2.25 -2.14 -10.73
C SER A 12 -0.90 -2.17 -11.46
N GLY A 13 -0.02 -3.09 -11.04
CA GLY A 13 1.30 -3.30 -11.65
C GLY A 13 2.31 -2.16 -11.42
N VAL A 14 1.97 -1.16 -10.61
CA VAL A 14 2.86 -0.03 -10.33
C VAL A 14 4.05 -0.48 -9.48
N ASN A 15 5.21 0.09 -9.77
CA ASN A 15 6.41 -0.06 -8.94
C ASN A 15 6.48 1.08 -7.91
N LEU A 16 6.31 0.72 -6.63
CA LEU A 16 6.42 1.57 -5.45
C LEU A 16 7.48 1.02 -4.48
N ARG A 17 8.49 0.32 -5.01
CA ARG A 17 9.61 -0.22 -4.23
C ARG A 17 10.32 0.90 -3.47
N GLU A 18 10.61 0.67 -2.18
CA GLU A 18 11.28 1.64 -1.29
C GLU A 18 10.53 2.98 -1.14
N ALA A 19 9.24 3.06 -1.50
CA ALA A 19 8.49 4.30 -1.41
C ALA A 19 8.10 4.64 0.04
N ASP A 20 8.25 5.92 0.41
CA ASP A 20 7.61 6.48 1.60
C ASP A 20 6.12 6.76 1.31
N LEU A 21 5.26 5.93 1.88
CA LEU A 21 3.80 5.94 1.74
C LEU A 21 3.13 6.14 3.10
N ILE A 22 3.77 6.93 3.95
CA ILE A 22 3.32 7.22 5.31
C ILE A 22 2.01 8.01 5.26
N ASP A 23 1.02 7.55 6.03
CA ASP A 23 -0.31 8.16 6.14
C ASP A 23 -1.05 8.35 4.80
N VAL A 24 -0.77 7.49 3.80
CA VAL A 24 -1.44 7.54 2.50
C VAL A 24 -2.79 6.82 2.54
N PHE A 25 -3.81 7.44 1.93
CA PHE A 25 -5.14 6.85 1.84
C PHE A 25 -5.29 6.00 0.57
N PHE A 26 -5.23 4.68 0.70
CA PHE A 26 -5.44 3.70 -0.38
C PHE A 26 -6.82 3.02 -0.31
N ALA A 27 -7.77 3.52 0.48
CA ALA A 27 -9.06 2.84 0.66
C ALA A 27 -9.74 2.57 -0.70
N ARG A 28 -10.09 1.31 -0.94
CA ARG A 28 -10.68 0.79 -2.20
C ARG A 28 -9.79 0.94 -3.45
N ALA A 29 -8.50 1.24 -3.31
CA ALA A 29 -7.58 1.29 -4.45
C ALA A 29 -7.35 -0.11 -5.05
N ASN A 30 -7.06 -0.18 -6.34
CA ASN A 30 -6.60 -1.40 -6.99
C ASN A 30 -5.06 -1.43 -7.00
N LEU A 31 -4.46 -2.28 -6.17
CA LEU A 31 -3.02 -2.49 -6.10
C LEU A 31 -2.61 -3.83 -6.74
N THR A 32 -3.47 -4.47 -7.52
CA THR A 32 -3.20 -5.80 -8.09
C THR A 32 -1.82 -5.86 -8.76
N SER A 33 -0.99 -6.80 -8.33
CA SER A 33 0.39 -7.00 -8.82
C SER A 33 1.35 -5.80 -8.65
N ALA A 34 1.05 -4.85 -7.76
CA ALA A 34 1.97 -3.76 -7.44
C ALA A 34 3.19 -4.27 -6.66
N ASP A 35 4.35 -3.64 -6.87
CA ASP A 35 5.55 -3.90 -6.09
C ASP A 35 5.69 -2.85 -4.97
N LEU A 36 5.45 -3.26 -3.73
CA LEU A 36 5.63 -2.46 -2.51
C LEU A 36 6.81 -2.96 -1.68
N SER A 37 7.75 -3.70 -2.28
CA SER A 37 8.89 -4.21 -1.53
C SER A 37 9.72 -3.08 -0.90
N ASN A 38 10.10 -3.27 0.36
CA ASN A 38 10.78 -2.27 1.19
C ASN A 38 10.06 -0.92 1.34
N ALA A 39 8.78 -0.80 0.96
CA ALA A 39 8.03 0.43 1.13
C ALA A 39 7.67 0.67 2.61
N ASN A 40 7.55 1.94 2.99
CA ASN A 40 7.07 2.33 4.32
C ASN A 40 5.59 2.74 4.24
N LEU A 41 4.71 1.86 4.75
CA LEU A 41 3.26 2.05 4.80
C LEU A 41 2.78 2.42 6.21
N THR A 42 3.64 2.92 7.11
CA THR A 42 3.22 3.35 8.45
C THR A 42 2.01 4.31 8.35
N GLY A 43 0.91 3.95 9.01
CA GLY A 43 -0.33 4.75 9.00
C GLY A 43 -1.15 4.71 7.70
N ALA A 44 -0.72 3.98 6.67
CA ALA A 44 -1.47 3.91 5.41
C ALA A 44 -2.82 3.19 5.57
N GLU A 45 -3.88 3.78 5.01
CA GLU A 45 -5.23 3.19 5.04
C GLU A 45 -5.49 2.32 3.82
N LEU A 46 -5.47 1.00 3.99
CA LEU A 46 -5.65 0.03 2.91
C LEU A 46 -7.04 -0.66 2.94
N MET A 47 -8.01 -0.06 3.64
CA MET A 47 -9.35 -0.63 3.81
C MET A 47 -10.01 -0.94 2.47
N SER A 48 -10.37 -2.21 2.26
CA SER A 48 -10.98 -2.72 1.03
C SER A 48 -10.14 -2.52 -0.25
N ALA A 49 -8.84 -2.26 -0.14
CA ALA A 49 -7.94 -2.24 -1.31
C ALA A 49 -7.78 -3.66 -1.90
N ASN A 50 -7.64 -3.76 -3.21
CA ASN A 50 -7.33 -5.04 -3.86
C ASN A 50 -5.81 -5.26 -3.82
N LEU A 51 -5.37 -6.18 -2.97
CA LEU A 51 -3.96 -6.50 -2.73
C LEU A 51 -3.50 -7.80 -3.40
N MET A 52 -4.28 -8.33 -4.34
CA MET A 52 -3.97 -9.58 -5.01
C MET A 52 -2.61 -9.50 -5.73
N GLY A 53 -1.69 -10.39 -5.35
CA GLY A 53 -0.36 -10.48 -5.95
C GLY A 53 0.57 -9.30 -5.63
N VAL A 54 0.26 -8.47 -4.64
CA VAL A 54 1.16 -7.40 -4.20
C VAL A 54 2.40 -7.97 -3.54
N ASN A 55 3.56 -7.44 -3.89
CA ASN A 55 4.81 -7.77 -3.21
C ASN A 55 5.04 -6.85 -2.00
N PHE A 56 4.94 -7.40 -0.78
CA PHE A 56 5.24 -6.69 0.47
C PHE A 56 6.58 -7.09 1.10
N CYS A 57 7.47 -7.78 0.37
CA CYS A 57 8.72 -8.25 0.94
C CYS A 57 9.55 -7.07 1.51
N GLY A 58 9.86 -7.13 2.81
CA GLY A 58 10.58 -6.06 3.52
C GLY A 58 9.79 -4.77 3.75
N ALA A 59 8.51 -4.71 3.38
CA ALA A 59 7.68 -3.54 3.62
C ALA A 59 7.39 -3.37 5.12
N ILE A 60 7.36 -2.12 5.58
CA ILE A 60 6.81 -1.77 6.90
C ILE A 60 5.31 -1.61 6.69
N VAL A 61 4.51 -2.47 7.28
CA VAL A 61 3.04 -2.49 7.12
C VAL A 61 2.33 -1.67 8.21
N PRO A 62 1.10 -1.17 7.97
CA PRO A 62 0.35 -0.44 8.97
C PRO A 62 0.02 -1.30 10.20
N ASP A 63 -0.09 -0.66 11.36
CA ASP A 63 -0.58 -1.31 12.57
C ASP A 63 -1.97 -1.93 12.34
N GLY A 64 -2.16 -3.16 12.80
CA GLY A 64 -3.38 -3.94 12.58
C GLY A 64 -3.35 -4.92 11.40
N TRP A 65 -2.36 -4.86 10.52
CA TRP A 65 -2.10 -5.92 9.53
C TRP A 65 -1.48 -7.17 10.14
N ILE A 66 -0.76 -6.99 11.24
CA ILE A 66 -0.03 -8.04 11.96
C ILE A 66 -0.91 -8.85 12.94
N ASN A 67 -2.23 -8.60 12.96
CA ASN A 67 -3.19 -9.20 13.91
C ASN A 67 -4.21 -10.15 13.23
N ASN A 68 -3.76 -11.04 12.35
CA ASN A 68 -4.50 -12.25 11.93
C ASN A 68 -3.55 -13.40 11.62
#